data_AF-A0A7X4BSH8-F1
#
_entry.id   AF-A0A7X4BSH8-F1
#
_cell.length_a   1.000
_cell.length_b   1.000
_cell.length_c   1.000
_cell.angle_alpha   90.00
_cell.angle_beta   90.00
_cell.angle_gamma   90.00
#
_symmetry.space_group_name_H-M   'P 1'
#
loop_
_entity.id
_entity.type
_entity.pdbx_description
1 polymer ?
#
loop_
_entity_poly.entity_id
_entity_poly.type
_entity_poly.pdbx_seq_one_letter_code
_entity_poly.pdbx_strand_id
1 'polypeptide(L)' 'MQESKFYQLMLRENTIEHIIALLEQQFHTEAVRALTPMLQNIDDLERLKELLLAAPRVPNIENFAQKLID' A
#
# COMPACT_ATOMS: atom_id res chain seq x y z
N MET A 1 9.40 23.79 10.51
CA MET A 1 8.48 22.64 10.25
C MET A 1 9.12 21.54 9.38
N GLN A 2 10.42 21.22 9.55
CA GLN A 2 11.06 20.08 8.85
C GLN A 2 10.59 18.74 9.43
N GLU A 3 10.36 18.70 10.74
CA GLU A 3 9.88 17.52 11.45
C GLU A 3 8.57 16.98 10.85
N SER A 4 7.60 17.86 10.56
CA SER A 4 6.30 17.45 9.99
C SER A 4 6.41 16.73 8.65
N LYS A 5 7.35 17.09 7.78
CA LYS A 5 7.53 16.42 6.47
C LYS A 5 8.21 15.06 6.64
N PHE A 6 9.19 14.98 7.54
CA PHE A 6 9.87 13.73 7.85
C PHE A 6 8.91 12.71 8.48
N TYR A 7 8.07 13.16 9.42
CA TYR A 7 7.02 12.31 10.00
C TYR A 7 6.01 11.83 8.97
N GLN A 8 5.58 12.69 8.04
CA GLN A 8 4.67 12.29 6.96
C GLN A 8 5.29 11.24 6.04
N LEU A 9 6.56 11.42 5.66
CA LEU A 9 7.29 10.44 4.86
C LEU A 9 7.40 9.09 5.56
N MET A 10 7.78 9.09 6.85
CA MET A 10 7.88 7.87 7.65
C MET A 10 6.53 7.14 7.75
N LEU A 11 5.44 7.86 8.03
CA LEU A 11 4.11 7.27 8.10
C LEU A 11 3.68 6.66 6.76
N ARG A 12 4.00 7.34 5.67
CA ARG A 12 3.72 6.88 4.31
C ARG A 12 4.45 5.57 4.00
N GLU A 13 5.76 5.52 4.22
CA GLU A 13 6.58 4.33 3.98
C GLU A 13 6.12 3.16 4.85
N ASN A 14 5.88 3.40 6.14
CA ASN A 14 5.38 2.38 7.05
C ASN A 14 3.98 1.85 6.65
N THR A 15 3.10 2.72 6.14
CA THR A 15 1.79 2.29 5.64
C THR A 15 1.93 1.41 4.40
N ILE A 16 2.84 1.73 3.48
CA ILE A 16 3.14 0.90 2.30
C ILE A 16 3.69 -0.47 2.73
N GLU A 17 4.62 -0.51 3.68
CA GLU A 17 5.16 -1.77 4.21
C GLU A 17 4.06 -2.66 4.81
N HIS A 18 3.13 -2.08 5.58
CA HIS A 18 2.01 -2.84 6.15
C HIS A 18 1.04 -3.35 5.08
N ILE A 19 0.75 -2.56 4.04
CA ILE A 19 -0.05 -3.03 2.91
C ILE A 19 0.61 -4.26 2.27
N ILE A 20 1.90 -4.18 1.97
CA ILE A 20 2.66 -5.27 1.34
C ILE A 20 2.61 -6.51 2.23
N ALA A 21 2.91 -6.38 3.52
CA ALA A 21 2.89 -7.50 4.46
C ALA A 21 1.51 -8.19 4.52
N LEU A 22 0.41 -7.43 4.53
CA LEU A 22 -0.94 -7.99 4.53
C LEU A 22 -1.29 -8.70 3.23
N LEU A 23 -0.81 -8.20 2.09
CA LEU A 23 -1.02 -8.85 0.79
C LEU A 23 -0.18 -10.13 0.68
N GLU A 24 1.07 -10.12 1.15
CA GLU A 24 1.95 -11.31 1.13
C GLU A 24 1.45 -12.44 2.05
N GLN A 25 0.64 -12.12 3.07
CA GLN A 25 -0.05 -13.13 3.87
C GLN A 25 -1.13 -13.90 3.10
N GLN A 26 -1.66 -13.34 2.02
CA GLN A 26 -2.81 -13.87 1.28
C GLN A 26 -2.45 -14.32 -0.13
N PHE A 27 -1.45 -13.70 -0.75
CA PHE A 27 -1.11 -13.87 -2.16
C PHE A 27 0.38 -14.17 -2.33
N HIS A 28 0.73 -14.70 -3.51
CA HIS A 28 2.11 -14.99 -3.84
C HIS A 28 2.98 -13.73 -3.81
N THR A 29 4.12 -13.81 -3.11
CA THR A 29 5.10 -12.73 -2.96
C THR A 29 5.48 -12.06 -4.29
N GLU A 30 5.65 -12.83 -5.37
CA GLU A 30 5.99 -12.28 -6.69
C GLU A 30 4.89 -11.37 -7.25
N ALA A 31 3.62 -11.76 -7.08
CA ALA A 31 2.48 -10.96 -7.53
C ALA A 31 2.34 -9.68 -6.70
N VAL A 32 2.60 -9.74 -5.39
CA VAL A 32 2.60 -8.55 -4.53
C VAL A 32 3.74 -7.60 -4.88
N ARG A 33 4.94 -8.12 -5.10
CA ARG A 33 6.12 -7.32 -5.49
C ARG A 33 5.93 -6.59 -6.82
N ALA A 34 5.16 -7.16 -7.74
CA ALA A 34 4.81 -6.48 -8.99
C ALA A 34 3.98 -5.20 -8.77
N LEU A 35 3.25 -5.11 -7.66
CA LEU A 35 2.43 -3.94 -7.30
C LEU A 35 3.15 -2.91 -6.42
N THR A 36 4.30 -3.27 -5.82
CA THR A 36 5.08 -2.38 -4.96
C THR A 36 5.40 -1.02 -5.61
N PRO A 37 5.83 -0.94 -6.89
CA PRO A 37 6.12 0.36 -7.52
C PRO A 37 4.89 1.26 -7.62
N MET A 38 3.70 0.68 -7.84
CA MET A 38 2.46 1.46 -7.92
C MET A 38 2.10 2.05 -6.54
N LEU A 39 2.23 1.25 -5.47
CA LEU A 39 2.04 1.74 -4.09
C LEU A 39 3.04 2.86 -3.74
N GLN A 40 4.30 2.72 -4.16
CA GLN A 40 5.35 3.71 -3.97
C GLN A 40 5.15 5.01 -4.76
N ASN A 41 4.24 5.05 -5.74
CA ASN A 41 3.90 6.26 -6.47
C ASN A 41 2.74 7.04 -5.83
N ILE A 42 2.08 6.50 -4.80
CA ILE A 42 0.96 7.17 -4.13
C ILE A 42 1.49 8.13 -3.08
N ASP A 43 1.45 9.43 -3.32
CA ASP A 43 1.91 10.45 -2.35
C ASP A 43 0.89 10.74 -1.25
N ASP A 44 -0.38 10.42 -1.48
CA ASP A 44 -1.47 10.67 -0.55
C ASP A 44 -1.53 9.61 0.56
N LEU A 45 -1.26 10.04 1.80
CA LEU A 45 -1.31 9.18 2.99
C LEU A 45 -2.74 8.69 3.29
N GLU A 46 -3.77 9.49 3.06
CA GLU A 46 -5.15 9.05 3.30
C GLU A 46 -5.55 7.96 2.30
N ARG A 47 -5.14 8.10 1.03
CA ARG A 47 -5.32 7.05 0.02
C ARG A 47 -4.63 5.75 0.43
N LEU A 48 -3.41 5.83 0.97
CA LEU A 48 -2.70 4.65 1.47
C LEU A 48 -3.42 4.00 2.67
N LYS A 49 -3.99 4.78 3.59
CA LYS A 49 -4.78 4.23 4.70
C LYS A 49 -6.03 3.50 4.21
N GLU A 50 -6.71 4.00 3.18
CA GLU A 50 -7.85 3.30 2.57
C GLU A 50 -7.42 1.95 1.98
N LEU A 51 -6.30 1.94 1.25
CA LEU A 51 -5.73 0.72 0.68
C LEU A 51 -5.31 -0.29 1.76
N LEU A 52 -4.73 0.18 2.87
CA LEU A 52 -4.41 -0.64 4.03
C LEU A 52 -5.64 -1.35 4.59
N LEU A 53 -6.77 -0.64 4.71
CA LEU A 53 -8.03 -1.22 5.18
C LEU A 53 -8.66 -2.19 4.17
N ALA A 54 -8.37 -2.01 2.88
CA ALA A 54 -8.88 -2.85 1.81
C ALA A 54 -8.04 -4.13 1.59
N ALA A 55 -6.72 -4.09 1.83
CA ALA A 55 -5.79 -5.19 1.60
C ALA A 55 -6.21 -6.56 2.18
N PRO A 56 -6.77 -6.66 3.41
CA PRO A 56 -7.23 -7.95 3.95
C PRO A 56 -8.62 -8.39 3.45
N ARG A 57 -9.30 -7.59 2.61
CA ARG A 57 -10.70 -7.80 2.19
C ARG A 57 -10.85 -8.12 0.71
N VAL A 58 -9.80 -7.95 -0.08
CA VAL A 58 -9.81 -8.24 -1.52
C VAL A 58 -9.75 -9.76 -1.73
N PRO A 59 -10.57 -10.33 -2.62
CA PRO A 59 -10.62 -11.78 -2.80
C PRO A 59 -9.47 -12.33 -3.68
N ASN A 60 -8.77 -11.46 -4.41
CA ASN A 60 -7.60 -11.79 -5.22
C ASN A 60 -6.73 -10.54 -5.43
N ILE A 61 -5.53 -10.75 -5.97
CA ILE A 61 -4.53 -9.70 -6.19
C ILE A 61 -4.95 -8.73 -7.30
N GLU A 62 -5.68 -9.20 -8.31
CA GLU A 62 -6.20 -8.37 -9.41
C GLU A 62 -7.19 -7.32 -8.90
N ASN A 63 -8.05 -7.69 -7.95
CA ASN A 63 -8.99 -6.76 -7.33
C ASN A 63 -8.28 -5.71 -6.47
N PHE A 64 -7.13 -6.04 -5.89
CA PHE A 64 -6.28 -5.04 -5.26
C PHE A 64 -5.63 -4.11 -6.29
N ALA A 65 -5.13 -4.68 -7.40
CA ALA A 65 -4.52 -3.89 -8.48
C ALA A 65 -5.51 -2.89 -9.09
N GLN A 66 -6.78 -3.24 -9.24
CA GLN A 66 -7.81 -2.30 -9.69
C GLN A 66 -7.95 -1.10 -8.75
N LYS A 67 -7.86 -1.31 -7.44
CA LYS A 67 -7.89 -0.22 -6.44
C LYS A 67 -6.69 0.71 -6.51
N LEU A 68 -5.60 0.33 -7.18
CA LEU A 68 -4.43 1.20 -7.38
C LEU A 68 -4.58 2.12 -8.60
N ILE A 69 -5.56 1.85 -9.46
CA ILE A 69 -5.85 2.61 -10.69
C ILE A 69 -7.00 3.62 -10.45
N ASP A 70 -7.91 3.30 -9.52
CA ASP A 70 -8.97 4.19 -9.02
C ASP A 70 -8.41 5.38 -8.23
#